data_AF-A0A7Y2KIL6-F1
#
_entry.id   AF-A0A7Y2KIL6-F1
#
_cell.length_a   1.000
_cell.length_b   1.000
_cell.length_c   1.000
_cell.angle_alpha   90.00
_cell.angle_beta   90.00
_cell.angle_gamma   90.00
#
_symmetry.space_group_name_H-M   'P 1'
#
loop_
_entity.id
_entity.type
_entity.pdbx_description
1 polymer ?
#
loop_
_entity_poly.entity_id
_entity_poly.type
_entity_poly.pdbx_seq_one_letter_code
_entity_poly.pdbx_strand_id
1 'polypeptide(L)'
;MIRWILFVSVAATLALPLFTARFVHPSFNDLLEKLTEEEAIRLATHLASDLPSGPASFNKEVYSVGAGKEIEEFRRDINLVKIKVFSPEGETLHSTENKEIGEVNRNRYFHEIVARGTPYTKMVQKKGISLEGKEMH
;
A
#
# COMPACT_ATOMS: atom_id res chain seq x y z
N MET A 1 -34.62 46.26 2.97
CA MET A 1 -34.62 45.24 1.89
C MET A 1 -33.21 44.80 1.50
N ILE A 2 -32.30 45.74 1.17
CA ILE A 2 -30.91 45.45 0.73
C ILE A 2 -30.08 44.61 1.74
N ARG A 3 -30.24 44.83 3.05
CA ARG A 3 -29.53 44.06 4.09
C ARG A 3 -29.78 42.55 4.03
N TRP A 4 -31.01 42.12 3.73
CA TRP A 4 -31.37 40.70 3.64
C TRP A 4 -30.78 40.03 2.41
N ILE A 5 -30.74 40.74 1.27
CA ILE A 5 -30.12 40.26 0.04
C ILE A 5 -28.61 40.06 0.24
N LEU A 6 -27.95 40.96 0.97
CA LEU A 6 -26.54 40.82 1.36
C LEU A 6 -26.30 39.56 2.19
N PHE A 7 -27.13 39.28 3.20
CA PHE A 7 -26.98 38.07 4.02
C PHE A 7 -27.18 36.78 3.22
N VAL A 8 -28.18 36.74 2.32
CA VAL A 8 -28.43 35.57 1.47
C VAL A 8 -27.28 35.35 0.49
N SER A 9 -26.74 36.41 -0.10
CA SER A 9 -25.59 36.32 -0.99
C SER A 9 -24.34 35.81 -0.26
N VAL A 10 -24.04 36.33 0.93
CA VAL A 10 -22.91 35.84 1.75
C VAL A 10 -23.13 34.39 2.17
N ALA A 11 -24.35 34.03 2.59
CA ALA A 11 -24.69 32.66 2.96
C ALA A 11 -24.53 31.69 1.78
N ALA A 12 -24.98 32.06 0.58
CA ALA A 12 -24.82 31.24 -0.62
C ALA A 12 -23.34 31.05 -1.00
N THR A 13 -22.55 32.12 -0.94
CA THR A 13 -21.10 32.08 -1.23
C THR A 13 -20.32 31.26 -0.20
N LEU A 14 -20.74 31.24 1.06
CA LEU A 14 -20.11 30.43 2.12
C LEU A 14 -20.63 28.99 2.15
N ALA A 15 -21.87 28.75 1.75
CA ALA A 15 -22.48 27.42 1.77
C ALA A 15 -21.73 26.45 0.84
N LEU A 16 -21.33 26.92 -0.35
CA LEU A 16 -20.63 26.09 -1.32
C LEU A 16 -19.26 25.58 -0.82
N PRO A 17 -18.30 26.43 -0.39
CA PRO A 17 -17.01 25.95 0.12
C PRO A 17 -17.17 25.14 1.42
N LEU A 18 -18.18 25.43 2.24
CA LEU A 18 -18.45 24.65 3.44
C LEU A 18 -18.95 23.24 3.09
N PHE A 19 -19.85 23.13 2.11
CA PHE A 19 -20.35 21.85 1.63
C PHE A 19 -19.23 21.02 1.00
N THR A 20 -18.37 21.62 0.17
CA THR A 20 -17.25 20.89 -0.43
C THR A 20 -16.24 20.43 0.62
N ALA A 21 -15.86 21.29 1.57
CA ALA A 21 -14.94 20.97 2.65
C ALA A 21 -15.46 19.86 3.58
N ARG A 22 -16.77 19.84 3.87
CA ARG A 22 -17.36 18.92 4.86
C ARG A 22 -17.91 17.62 4.27
N PHE A 23 -18.29 17.59 2.98
CA PHE A 23 -18.94 16.43 2.37
C PHE A 23 -18.19 15.91 1.14
N VAL A 24 -17.85 16.79 0.20
CA VAL A 24 -17.26 16.36 -1.08
C VAL A 24 -15.84 15.84 -0.88
N HIS A 25 -14.98 16.60 -0.20
CA HIS A 25 -13.60 16.19 0.07
C HIS A 25 -13.46 14.88 0.86
N PRO A 26 -14.16 14.66 1.99
CA PRO A 26 -14.04 13.39 2.70
C PRO A 26 -14.52 12.20 1.86
N SER A 27 -15.68 12.31 1.19
CA SER A 27 -16.19 11.22 0.35
C SER A 27 -15.25 10.89 -0.82
N PHE A 28 -14.62 11.92 -1.41
CA PHE A 28 -13.64 11.73 -2.47
C PHE A 28 -12.37 11.07 -1.97
N ASN A 29 -11.87 11.47 -0.79
CA ASN A 29 -10.70 10.85 -0.17
C ASN A 29 -10.98 9.38 0.17
N ASP A 30 -12.13 9.06 0.78
CA ASP A 30 -12.53 7.67 1.09
C ASP A 30 -12.58 6.81 -0.18
N LEU A 31 -13.09 7.36 -1.29
CA LEU A 31 -13.11 6.68 -2.58
C LEU A 31 -11.70 6.44 -3.13
N LEU A 32 -10.83 7.45 -3.07
CA LEU A 32 -9.45 7.31 -3.51
C LEU A 32 -8.68 6.30 -2.66
N GLU A 33 -8.88 6.30 -1.34
CA GLU A 33 -8.26 5.32 -0.44
C GLU A 33 -8.69 3.90 -0.82
N LYS A 34 -10.00 3.68 -1.01
CA LYS A 34 -10.54 2.39 -1.40
C LYS A 34 -10.04 1.90 -2.75
N LEU A 35 -10.03 2.76 -3.77
CA LEU A 35 -9.51 2.41 -5.11
C LEU A 35 -8.02 2.08 -5.05
N THR A 36 -7.26 2.85 -4.27
CA THR A 36 -5.82 2.60 -4.06
C THR A 36 -5.58 1.27 -3.38
N GLU A 37 -6.39 0.93 -2.37
CA GLU A 37 -6.33 -0.34 -1.66
C GLU A 37 -6.65 -1.52 -2.58
N GLU A 38 -7.76 -1.45 -3.32
CA GLU A 38 -8.18 -2.49 -4.27
C GLU A 38 -7.11 -2.72 -5.35
N GLU A 39 -6.48 -1.65 -5.85
CA GLU A 39 -5.42 -1.75 -6.84
C GLU A 39 -4.13 -2.34 -6.26
N ALA A 40 -3.74 -1.97 -5.04
CA ALA A 40 -2.61 -2.57 -4.36
C ALA A 40 -2.79 -4.08 -4.16
N ILE A 41 -4.00 -4.51 -3.76
CA ILE A 41 -4.34 -5.94 -3.62
C ILE A 41 -4.27 -6.64 -4.98
N ARG A 42 -4.82 -6.03 -6.05
CA ARG A 42 -4.80 -6.58 -7.40
C ARG A 42 -3.38 -6.80 -7.91
N LEU A 43 -2.53 -5.77 -7.79
CA LEU A 43 -1.13 -5.83 -8.23
C LEU A 43 -0.34 -6.87 -7.43
N ALA A 44 -0.51 -6.92 -6.10
CA ALA A 44 0.14 -7.91 -5.26
C ALA A 44 -0.30 -9.34 -5.58
N THR A 45 -1.60 -9.53 -5.86
CA THR A 45 -2.16 -10.84 -6.24
C THR A 45 -1.64 -11.30 -7.59
N HIS A 46 -1.58 -10.40 -8.57
CA HIS A 46 -1.02 -10.70 -9.89
C HIS A 46 0.48 -11.00 -9.81
N LEU A 47 1.24 -10.23 -9.04
CA LEU A 47 2.65 -10.52 -8.82
C LEU A 47 2.84 -11.89 -8.15
N ALA A 48 2.03 -12.21 -7.14
CA ALA A 48 2.10 -13.49 -6.45
C ALA A 48 1.76 -14.68 -7.35
N SER A 49 0.85 -14.53 -8.32
CA SER A 49 0.52 -15.61 -9.27
C SER A 49 1.65 -15.91 -10.26
N ASP A 50 2.47 -14.92 -10.57
CA ASP A 50 3.57 -15.06 -11.52
C ASP A 50 4.84 -15.62 -10.86
N LEU A 51 4.89 -15.63 -9.52
CA LEU A 51 5.99 -16.20 -8.75
C LEU A 51 5.97 -17.74 -8.79
N PRO A 52 7.14 -18.40 -8.93
CA PRO A 52 7.23 -19.85 -8.96
C PRO A 52 6.76 -20.44 -7.63
N SER A 53 5.58 -21.07 -7.64
CA SER A 53 4.93 -21.63 -6.46
C SER A 53 5.28 -23.11 -6.31
N GLY A 54 6.20 -23.44 -5.39
CA GLY A 54 6.63 -24.82 -5.12
C GLY A 54 7.58 -24.90 -3.92
N PRO A 55 7.65 -26.06 -3.22
CA PRO A 55 8.47 -26.20 -2.01
C PRO A 55 9.99 -26.04 -2.28
N ALA A 56 10.43 -26.20 -3.52
CA ALA A 56 11.82 -25.96 -3.95
C ALA A 56 12.09 -24.49 -4.36
N SER A 57 11.04 -23.67 -4.54
CA SER A 57 11.14 -22.28 -5.04
C SER A 57 11.50 -21.27 -3.96
N PHE A 58 11.27 -21.58 -2.68
CA PHE A 58 11.51 -20.65 -1.56
C PHE A 58 12.95 -20.69 -1.03
N ASN A 59 13.86 -21.35 -1.75
CA ASN A 59 15.28 -21.29 -1.43
C ASN A 59 15.86 -19.94 -1.90
N LYS A 60 16.54 -19.25 -0.98
CA LYS A 60 17.21 -17.96 -1.17
C LYS A 60 18.09 -17.91 -2.44
N GLU A 61 18.70 -19.04 -2.79
CA GLU A 61 19.58 -19.19 -3.96
C GLU A 61 18.81 -19.19 -5.30
N VAL A 62 17.56 -19.66 -5.32
CA VAL A 62 16.72 -19.72 -6.53
C VAL A 62 16.10 -18.35 -6.83
N TYR A 63 15.68 -17.61 -5.79
CA TYR A 63 15.14 -16.26 -5.94
C TYR A 63 16.19 -15.21 -6.31
N SER A 64 17.44 -15.37 -5.86
CA SER A 64 18.49 -14.35 -6.08
C SER A 64 19.00 -14.27 -7.51
N VAL A 65 18.84 -15.32 -8.33
CA VAL A 65 19.49 -15.41 -9.66
C VAL A 65 18.52 -15.13 -10.83
N GLY A 66 17.21 -15.41 -10.69
CA GLY A 66 16.22 -15.25 -11.77
C GLY A 66 15.11 -14.23 -11.50
N ALA A 67 14.46 -14.31 -10.34
CA ALA A 67 13.25 -13.54 -10.03
C ALA A 67 13.52 -12.05 -9.73
N GLY A 68 14.71 -11.70 -9.24
CA GLY A 68 15.02 -10.33 -8.83
C GLY A 68 14.99 -9.29 -9.96
N LYS A 69 15.29 -9.69 -11.20
CA LYS A 69 15.31 -8.75 -12.34
C LYS A 69 13.89 -8.38 -12.80
N GLU A 70 13.00 -9.37 -12.87
CA GLU A 70 11.60 -9.19 -13.28
C GLU A 70 10.82 -8.38 -12.23
N ILE A 71 11.05 -8.65 -10.94
CA ILE A 71 10.48 -7.86 -9.83
C ILE A 71 10.95 -6.40 -9.88
N GLU A 72 12.20 -6.14 -10.25
CA GLU A 72 12.76 -4.78 -10.32
C GLU A 72 12.32 -4.01 -11.59
N GLU A 73 12.07 -4.70 -12.70
CA GLU A 73 11.42 -4.13 -13.88
C GLU A 73 9.96 -3.77 -13.55
N PHE A 74 9.21 -4.70 -12.95
CA PHE A 74 7.84 -4.46 -12.48
C PHE A 74 7.78 -3.27 -11.51
N ARG A 75 8.66 -3.23 -10.51
CA ARG A 75 8.72 -2.12 -9.53
C ARG A 75 8.82 -0.76 -10.21
N ARG A 76 9.65 -0.65 -11.25
CA ARG A 76 9.85 0.60 -12.00
C ARG A 76 8.64 0.97 -12.84
N ASP A 77 7.99 0.00 -13.46
CA ASP A 77 6.83 0.24 -14.31
C ASP A 77 5.60 0.74 -13.52
N ILE A 78 5.44 0.28 -12.27
CA ILE A 78 4.30 0.65 -11.41
C ILE A 78 4.66 1.60 -10.25
N ASN A 79 5.85 2.20 -10.25
CA ASN A 79 6.32 3.17 -9.26
C ASN A 79 6.16 2.71 -7.79
N LEU A 80 6.38 1.43 -7.50
CA LEU A 80 6.32 0.92 -6.12
C LEU A 80 7.52 1.38 -5.31
N VAL A 81 7.25 1.84 -4.08
CA VAL A 81 8.30 2.26 -3.13
C VAL A 81 9.21 1.06 -2.78
N LYS A 82 8.61 -0.09 -2.51
CA LYS A 82 9.31 -1.29 -2.04
C LYS A 82 8.50 -2.55 -2.35
N ILE A 83 9.20 -3.64 -2.65
CA ILE A 83 8.64 -4.99 -2.78
C ILE A 83 9.43 -5.91 -1.85
N LYS A 84 8.72 -6.83 -1.18
CA LYS A 84 9.32 -7.91 -0.37
C LYS A 84 8.63 -9.22 -0.67
N VAL A 85 9.43 -10.29 -0.70
CA VAL A 85 8.94 -11.68 -0.75
C VAL A 85 9.36 -12.37 0.54
N PHE A 86 8.42 -13.04 1.18
CA PHE A 86 8.63 -13.69 2.47
C PHE A 86 8.54 -15.22 2.36
N SER A 87 9.29 -15.92 3.21
CA SER A 87 9.07 -17.34 3.47
C SER A 87 7.80 -17.54 4.33
N PRO A 88 7.26 -18.77 4.42
CA PRO A 88 6.15 -19.09 5.33
C PRO A 88 6.42 -18.72 6.81
N GLU A 89 7.68 -18.79 7.23
CA GLU A 89 8.14 -18.43 8.58
C GLU A 89 8.31 -16.91 8.77
N GLY A 90 8.24 -16.12 7.68
CA GLY A 90 8.39 -14.68 7.69
C GLY A 90 9.80 -14.17 7.43
N GLU A 91 10.73 -15.02 6.99
CA GLU A 91 12.05 -14.58 6.54
C GLU A 91 11.93 -13.82 5.21
N THR A 92 12.61 -12.68 5.10
CA THR A 92 12.65 -11.89 3.86
C THR A 92 13.58 -12.59 2.85
N LEU A 93 13.00 -13.24 1.84
CA LEU A 93 13.72 -13.93 0.77
C LEU A 93 14.21 -12.97 -0.31
N HIS A 94 13.42 -11.92 -0.58
CA HIS A 94 13.75 -10.86 -1.52
C HIS A 94 13.28 -9.51 -0.96
N SER A 95 14.08 -8.47 -1.14
CA SER A 95 13.68 -7.07 -0.89
C SER A 95 14.40 -6.18 -1.89
N THR A 96 13.75 -5.08 -2.28
CA THR A 96 14.37 -4.00 -3.03
C THR A 96 15.49 -3.30 -2.24
N GLU A 97 15.49 -3.44 -0.92
CA GLU A 97 16.61 -3.06 -0.06
C GLU A 97 17.39 -4.31 0.38
N ASN A 98 18.56 -4.55 -0.22
CA ASN A 98 19.40 -5.73 0.03
C ASN A 98 19.70 -5.99 1.51
N LYS A 99 19.80 -4.94 2.34
CA LYS A 99 20.06 -5.06 3.78
C LYS A 99 18.94 -5.74 4.56
N GLU A 100 17.73 -5.80 4.00
CA GLU A 100 16.56 -6.41 4.65
C GLU A 100 16.45 -7.91 4.36
N ILE A 101 17.23 -8.44 3.40
CA ILE A 101 17.19 -9.86 3.03
C ILE A 101 17.72 -10.70 4.20
N GLY A 102 16.94 -11.69 4.63
CA GLY A 102 17.18 -12.50 5.82
C GLY A 102 16.62 -11.92 7.13
N GLU A 103 16.04 -10.70 7.12
CA GLU A 103 15.27 -10.22 8.27
C GLU A 103 13.98 -11.03 8.42
N VAL A 104 13.66 -11.45 9.66
CA VAL A 104 12.42 -12.17 9.96
C VAL A 104 11.38 -11.19 10.48
N ASN A 105 10.23 -11.12 9.81
CA ASN A 105 9.10 -10.33 10.25
C ASN A 105 8.42 -11.00 11.45
N ARG A 106 8.63 -10.46 12.66
CA ARG A 106 8.07 -10.98 13.92
C ARG A 106 6.73 -10.35 14.30
N ASN A 107 6.18 -9.48 13.46
CA ASN A 107 4.96 -8.76 13.80
C ASN A 107 3.75 -9.70 13.73
N ARG A 108 2.84 -9.52 14.70
CA ARG A 108 1.62 -10.34 14.82
C ARG A 108 0.77 -10.34 13.54
N TYR A 109 0.63 -9.19 12.88
CA TYR A 109 -0.14 -9.07 11.63
C TYR A 109 0.40 -9.99 10.52
N PHE A 110 1.72 -10.25 10.50
CA PHE A 110 2.31 -11.08 9.48
C PHE A 110 1.91 -12.54 9.71
N HIS A 111 2.22 -13.09 10.88
CA HIS A 111 1.95 -14.50 11.19
C HIS A 111 0.45 -14.82 11.28
N GLU A 112 -0.37 -13.85 11.69
CA GLU A 112 -1.81 -14.05 11.83
C GLU A 112 -2.59 -13.66 10.56
N ILE A 113 -2.05 -12.95 9.58
CA ILE A 113 -2.86 -12.53 8.43
C ILE A 113 -2.15 -12.91 7.14
N VAL A 114 -0.97 -12.32 6.92
CA VAL A 114 -0.21 -12.46 5.67
C VAL A 114 0.25 -13.89 5.44
N ALA A 115 0.84 -14.55 6.45
CA ALA A 115 1.34 -15.92 6.35
C ALA A 115 0.23 -16.96 6.10
N ARG A 116 -1.03 -16.61 6.39
CA ARG A 116 -2.21 -17.43 6.07
C ARG A 116 -2.75 -17.19 4.66
N GLY A 117 -2.07 -16.39 3.85
CA GLY A 117 -2.50 -16.02 2.50
C GLY A 117 -3.63 -15.00 2.46
N THR A 118 -3.92 -14.31 3.57
CA THR A 118 -4.93 -13.25 3.60
C THR A 118 -4.26 -11.90 3.29
N PRO A 119 -4.76 -11.11 2.32
CA PRO A 119 -4.25 -9.77 2.06
C PRO A 119 -4.38 -8.88 3.29
N TYR A 120 -3.39 -8.01 3.52
CA TYR A 120 -3.41 -7.04 4.60
C TYR A 120 -2.92 -5.68 4.11
N THR A 121 -3.73 -4.65 4.34
CA THR A 121 -3.56 -3.30 3.83
C THR A 121 -3.62 -2.31 4.99
N LYS A 122 -2.82 -1.24 4.92
CA LYS A 122 -2.87 -0.14 5.88
C LYS A 122 -2.46 1.15 5.21
N MET A 123 -3.36 2.14 5.23
CA MET A 123 -3.04 3.50 4.82
C MET A 123 -2.12 4.15 5.85
N VAL A 124 -1.04 4.75 5.36
CA VAL A 124 -0.05 5.48 6.17
C VAL A 124 0.14 6.87 5.58
N GLN A 125 0.23 7.88 6.43
CA GLN A 125 0.54 9.23 5.98
C GLN A 125 1.97 9.29 5.44
N LYS A 126 2.25 10.23 4.54
CA LYS A 126 3.62 10.50 4.06
C LYS A 126 4.52 10.84 5.25
N LYS A 127 5.73 10.26 5.32
CA LYS A 127 6.63 10.32 6.51
C LYS A 127 6.07 9.66 7.77
N GLY A 128 5.02 8.85 7.62
CA GLY A 128 4.50 8.00 8.67
C GLY A 128 5.32 6.74 8.86
N ILE A 129 4.95 5.96 9.88
CA ILE A 129 5.58 4.69 10.20
C ILE A 129 4.87 3.55 9.46
N SER A 130 5.64 2.71 8.77
CA SER A 130 5.18 1.51 8.10
C SER A 130 4.71 0.44 9.09
N LEU A 131 4.10 -0.63 8.57
CA LEU A 131 3.75 -1.81 9.36
C LEU A 131 4.95 -2.48 10.04
N GLU A 132 6.15 -2.28 9.49
CA GLU A 132 7.41 -2.84 9.98
C GLU A 132 8.19 -1.84 10.85
N GLY A 133 7.59 -0.70 11.20
CA GLY A 133 8.23 0.30 12.06
C GLY A 133 9.23 1.21 11.34
N LYS A 134 9.26 1.22 10.01
CA LYS A 134 10.20 2.03 9.21
C LYS A 134 9.52 3.31 8.71
N GLU A 135 10.25 4.42 8.64
CA GLU A 135 9.73 5.68 8.12
C GLU A 135 9.53 5.58 6.60
N MET A 136 8.37 6.04 6.11
CA MET A 136 8.06 6.10 4.68
C MET A 136 8.53 7.45 4.10
N HIS A 137 9.61 7.44 3.30
CA HIS A 137 10.20 8.63 2.68
C HIS A 137 9.34 9.23 1.54
#